data_AF-A0A842W5F4-F1
#
_entry.id   AF-A0A842W5F4-F1
#
_cell.length_a   1.000
_cell.length_b   1.000
_cell.length_c   1.000
_cell.angle_alpha   90.00
_cell.angle_beta   90.00
_cell.angle_gamma   90.00
#
_symmetry.space_group_name_H-M   'P 1'
#
loop_
_entity.id
_entity.type
_entity.pdbx_description
1 polymer ?
#
loop_
_entity_poly.entity_id
_entity_poly.type
_entity_poly.pdbx_seq_one_letter_code
_entity_poly.pdbx_strand_id
1 'polypeptide(L)'
;MKNVYLYIMEDIEHNSDLLDLIKKATKYFREHYLEERKRYLNAINSPDNKKTDDRLGLVHIYSHLDADGLTAASIIAKALKREQVGYQISILKQLEKRHFHEIQENILENKHFPIFTDFGSGQLNLFQEYVPNASYIILDHHQVLKDEDGHAFNCSGFHANPEFVGIDGSKEISGAGMAYLFAKELNNKNIELSYIPIIGAIGDIQNTGKQKSFMGENQAILKDAVSDSLILKEIAPAIVRSKSLAFSLAYTLNVDIKKIKGDIRKAARFLKRINIKTKTDLGEYRTLADLNIG
;
A
#
# COMPACT_ATOMS: atom_id res chain seq x y z
N MET A 1 8.75 21.29 26.81
CA MET A 1 7.80 21.83 25.81
C MET A 1 8.23 21.20 24.50
N LYS A 2 7.39 20.36 23.88
CA LYS A 2 7.80 19.55 22.72
C LYS A 2 8.15 20.46 21.53
N ASN A 3 9.44 20.69 21.29
CA ASN A 3 9.90 21.26 20.02
C ASN A 3 9.88 20.15 18.97
N VAL A 4 8.69 19.85 18.44
CA VAL A 4 8.53 19.13 17.19
C VAL A 4 8.95 20.10 16.10
N TYR A 5 10.09 19.88 15.46
CA TYR A 5 10.46 20.62 14.26
C TYR A 5 9.46 20.24 13.16
N LEU A 6 8.37 21.01 13.07
CA LEU A 6 7.43 20.95 11.94
C LEU A 6 8.21 21.36 10.70
N TYR A 7 8.67 20.35 9.97
CA TYR A 7 8.99 20.53 8.56
C TYR A 7 7.70 21.01 7.90
N ILE A 8 7.70 22.24 7.41
CA ILE A 8 6.60 22.82 6.64
C ILE A 8 6.36 21.84 5.49
N MET A 9 5.24 21.13 5.53
CA MET A 9 4.78 20.40 4.36
C MET A 9 4.45 21.47 3.34
N GLU A 10 5.11 21.44 2.18
CA GLU A 10 4.57 22.18 1.04
C GLU A 10 3.11 21.75 0.87
N ASP A 11 2.23 22.74 0.69
CA ASP A 11 0.81 22.49 0.50
C ASP A 11 0.64 21.74 -0.82
N ILE A 12 0.59 20.42 -0.71
CA ILE A 12 0.25 19.52 -1.81
C ILE A 12 -1.19 19.05 -1.59
N GLU A 13 -1.92 19.00 -2.69
CA GLU A 13 -3.23 18.38 -2.79
C GLU A 13 -3.10 17.11 -3.64
N HIS A 14 -4.04 16.19 -3.45
CA HIS A 14 -4.12 14.99 -4.29
C HIS A 14 -4.32 15.37 -5.76
N ASN A 15 -3.68 14.62 -6.67
CA ASN A 15 -3.83 14.86 -8.09
C ASN A 15 -5.27 14.60 -8.57
N SER A 16 -5.91 15.58 -9.21
CA SER A 16 -7.32 15.49 -9.62
C SER A 16 -7.61 14.40 -10.64
N ASP A 17 -6.69 14.16 -11.58
CA ASP A 17 -6.87 13.19 -12.66
C ASP A 17 -6.72 11.77 -12.12
N LEU A 18 -5.80 11.57 -11.18
CA LEU A 18 -5.69 10.31 -10.45
C LEU A 18 -6.94 10.04 -9.60
N LEU A 19 -7.47 11.05 -8.91
CA LEU A 19 -8.72 10.89 -8.16
C LEU A 19 -9.92 10.56 -9.08
N ASP A 20 -9.98 11.13 -10.28
CA ASP A 20 -11.00 10.78 -11.27
C ASP A 20 -10.86 9.34 -11.78
N LEU A 21 -9.63 8.88 -12.02
CA LEU A 21 -9.35 7.48 -12.36
C LEU A 21 -9.81 6.53 -11.24
N ILE A 22 -9.51 6.87 -9.98
CA ILE A 22 -9.93 6.09 -8.81
C ILE A 22 -11.45 6.08 -8.66
N LYS A 23 -12.13 7.21 -8.86
CA LYS A 23 -13.60 7.29 -8.88
C LYS A 23 -14.22 6.34 -9.89
N LYS A 24 -13.65 6.26 -11.09
CA LYS A 24 -14.08 5.32 -12.13
C LYS A 24 -13.87 3.86 -11.69
N ALA A 25 -12.74 3.54 -11.06
CA ALA A 25 -12.47 2.21 -10.51
C ALA A 25 -13.49 1.82 -9.42
N THR A 26 -13.76 2.72 -8.47
CA THR A 26 -14.73 2.48 -7.39
C THR A 26 -16.16 2.38 -7.94
N LYS A 27 -16.52 3.18 -8.95
CA LYS A 27 -17.80 3.07 -9.65
C LYS A 27 -17.95 1.70 -10.32
N TYR A 28 -16.92 1.25 -11.04
CA TYR A 28 -16.90 -0.08 -11.65
C TYR A 28 -17.11 -1.18 -10.60
N PHE A 29 -16.42 -1.12 -9.45
CA PHE A 29 -16.63 -2.07 -8.35
C PHE A 29 -18.08 -2.07 -7.83
N ARG A 30 -18.69 -0.88 -7.70
CA ARG A 30 -20.08 -0.77 -7.24
C ARG A 30 -21.04 -1.44 -8.21
N GLU A 31 -20.89 -1.17 -9.50
CA GLU A 31 -21.76 -1.66 -10.56
C GLU A 31 -21.61 -3.17 -10.79
N HIS A 32 -20.37 -3.68 -10.78
CA HIS A 32 -20.06 -5.07 -11.12
C HIS A 32 -20.04 -6.02 -9.92
N TYR A 33 -20.11 -5.53 -8.67
CA TYR A 33 -20.12 -6.40 -7.49
C TYR A 33 -21.13 -5.96 -6.42
N LEU A 34 -21.06 -4.71 -5.95
CA LEU A 34 -21.87 -4.31 -4.78
C LEU A 34 -23.37 -4.26 -5.07
N GLU A 35 -23.77 -3.81 -6.26
CA GLU A 35 -25.19 -3.80 -6.66
C GLU A 35 -25.72 -5.20 -6.92
N GLU A 36 -24.92 -6.10 -7.51
CA GLU A 36 -25.29 -7.51 -7.65
C GLU A 36 -25.45 -8.17 -6.27
N ARG A 37 -24.50 -7.94 -5.37
CA ARG A 37 -24.58 -8.38 -3.97
C ARG A 37 -25.85 -7.87 -3.29
N LYS A 38 -26.21 -6.61 -3.49
CA LYS A 38 -27.43 -6.02 -2.90
C LYS A 38 -28.69 -6.70 -3.45
N ARG A 39 -28.76 -6.98 -4.74
CA ARG A 39 -29.87 -7.73 -5.36
C ARG A 39 -29.96 -9.13 -4.79
N TYR A 40 -28.83 -9.84 -4.68
CA TYR A 40 -28.77 -11.17 -4.07
C TYR A 40 -29.26 -11.16 -2.62
N LEU A 41 -28.75 -10.25 -1.79
CA LEU A 41 -29.17 -10.13 -0.39
C LEU A 41 -30.66 -9.79 -0.24
N ASN A 42 -31.23 -8.99 -1.15
CA ASN A 42 -32.67 -8.72 -1.14
C ASN A 42 -33.48 -9.95 -1.55
N ALA A 43 -33.02 -10.73 -2.53
CA ALA A 43 -33.68 -11.94 -3.00
C ALA A 43 -33.73 -13.03 -1.91
N ILE A 44 -32.62 -13.28 -1.21
CA ILE A 44 -32.56 -14.32 -0.16
C ILE A 44 -33.40 -13.97 1.08
N ASN A 45 -33.61 -12.68 1.35
CA ASN A 45 -34.42 -12.20 2.47
C ASN A 45 -35.92 -12.08 2.09
N SER A 46 -36.29 -12.35 0.84
CA SER A 46 -37.67 -12.32 0.37
C SER A 46 -38.43 -13.58 0.84
N PRO A 47 -39.69 -13.45 1.31
CA PRO A 47 -40.49 -14.59 1.78
C PRO A 47 -40.83 -15.62 0.67
N ASP A 48 -40.74 -15.25 -0.61
CA ASP A 48 -41.08 -16.10 -1.77
C ASP A 48 -39.87 -16.88 -2.35
N ASN A 49 -38.84 -17.14 -1.54
CA ASN A 49 -37.52 -17.62 -2.01
C ASN A 49 -37.60 -18.97 -2.78
N LYS A 50 -37.69 -18.90 -4.11
CA LYS A 50 -37.48 -20.04 -5.00
C LYS A 50 -35.99 -20.28 -5.11
N LYS A 51 -35.53 -21.47 -4.69
CA LYS A 51 -34.14 -21.95 -4.81
C LYS A 51 -33.64 -21.86 -6.26
N THR A 52 -33.03 -20.75 -6.63
CA THR A 52 -32.14 -20.64 -7.79
C THR A 52 -30.69 -20.80 -7.30
N ASP A 53 -29.80 -21.39 -8.11
CA ASP A 53 -28.36 -21.45 -7.81
C ASP A 53 -27.75 -20.06 -7.93
N ASP A 54 -28.01 -19.24 -6.91
CA ASP A 54 -27.78 -17.79 -6.92
C ASP A 54 -26.57 -17.43 -6.04
N ARG A 55 -25.60 -18.33 -5.90
CA ARG A 55 -24.41 -18.07 -5.06
C ARG A 55 -23.75 -16.76 -5.49
N LEU A 56 -23.59 -15.83 -4.55
CA LEU A 56 -22.76 -14.64 -4.69
C LEU A 56 -21.33 -15.00 -4.27
N GLY A 57 -20.36 -14.81 -5.16
CA GLY A 57 -18.95 -14.98 -4.81
C GLY A 57 -18.44 -13.90 -3.88
N LEU A 58 -17.32 -14.19 -3.20
CA LEU A 58 -16.59 -13.22 -2.39
C LEU A 58 -15.67 -12.35 -3.27
N VAL A 59 -15.09 -11.31 -2.67
CA VAL A 59 -13.97 -10.60 -3.31
C VAL A 59 -12.67 -11.33 -3.04
N HIS A 60 -11.92 -11.68 -4.08
CA HIS A 60 -10.62 -12.34 -3.94
C HIS A 60 -9.50 -11.32 -4.18
N ILE A 61 -8.79 -10.97 -3.12
CA ILE A 61 -7.64 -10.08 -3.17
C ILE A 61 -6.40 -10.91 -3.52
N TYR A 62 -5.77 -10.60 -4.64
CA TYR A 62 -4.46 -11.12 -5.00
C TYR A 62 -3.44 -9.99 -4.81
N SER A 63 -2.34 -10.24 -4.10
CA SER A 63 -1.32 -9.20 -3.95
C SER A 63 0.10 -9.74 -3.84
N HIS A 64 1.07 -8.85 -4.04
CA HIS A 64 2.50 -9.15 -4.07
C HIS A 64 3.08 -9.46 -2.67
N LEU A 65 4.14 -10.28 -2.63
CA LEU A 65 4.82 -10.71 -1.40
C LEU A 65 5.96 -9.75 -1.02
N ASP A 66 5.61 -8.52 -0.70
CA ASP A 66 6.50 -7.54 -0.10
C ASP A 66 5.74 -6.55 0.81
N ALA A 67 6.40 -5.50 1.26
CA ALA A 67 5.75 -4.52 2.12
C ALA A 67 4.64 -3.73 1.42
N ASP A 68 4.76 -3.45 0.11
CA ASP A 68 3.77 -2.68 -0.63
C ASP A 68 2.53 -3.51 -0.91
N GLY A 69 2.68 -4.72 -1.44
CA GLY A 69 1.58 -5.66 -1.65
C GLY A 69 0.86 -6.07 -0.35
N LEU A 70 1.59 -6.39 0.72
CA LEU A 70 0.96 -6.75 2.01
C LEU A 70 0.15 -5.59 2.60
N THR A 71 0.65 -4.36 2.50
CA THR A 71 -0.06 -3.18 2.99
C THR A 71 -1.27 -2.87 2.09
N ALA A 72 -1.13 -2.95 0.77
CA ALA A 72 -2.22 -2.79 -0.19
C ALA A 72 -3.37 -3.79 0.07
N ALA A 73 -3.05 -5.07 0.21
CA ALA A 73 -4.03 -6.10 0.53
C ALA A 73 -4.74 -5.83 1.87
N SER A 74 -4.01 -5.37 2.89
CA SER A 74 -4.58 -5.04 4.19
C SER A 74 -5.56 -3.85 4.15
N ILE A 75 -5.26 -2.86 3.31
CA ILE A 75 -6.11 -1.68 3.09
C ILE A 75 -7.42 -2.10 2.44
N ILE A 76 -7.36 -2.87 1.34
CA ILE A 76 -8.56 -3.37 0.65
C ILE A 76 -9.38 -4.26 1.57
N ALA A 77 -8.74 -5.19 2.30
CA ALA A 77 -9.41 -6.05 3.26
C ALA A 77 -10.15 -5.27 4.36
N LYS A 78 -9.58 -4.16 4.85
CA LYS A 78 -10.23 -3.27 5.82
C LYS A 78 -11.41 -2.51 5.22
N ALA A 79 -11.25 -2.01 3.99
CA ALA A 79 -12.32 -1.33 3.27
C ALA A 79 -13.50 -2.27 2.99
N LEU A 80 -13.25 -3.49 2.50
CA LEU A 80 -14.28 -4.51 2.28
C LEU A 80 -14.98 -4.92 3.57
N LYS A 81 -14.23 -5.11 4.66
CA LYS A 81 -14.82 -5.40 5.98
C LYS A 81 -15.78 -4.29 6.41
N ARG A 82 -15.44 -3.02 6.16
CA ARG A 82 -16.29 -1.86 6.47
C ARG A 82 -17.57 -1.85 5.65
N GLU A 83 -17.52 -2.30 4.39
CA GLU A 83 -18.68 -2.52 3.52
C GLU A 83 -19.41 -3.85 3.78
N GLN A 84 -19.02 -4.61 4.83
CA GLN A 84 -19.56 -5.93 5.18
C GLN A 84 -19.43 -6.97 4.04
N VAL A 85 -18.41 -6.82 3.20
CA VAL A 85 -18.11 -7.73 2.10
C VAL A 85 -17.15 -8.82 2.59
N GLY A 86 -17.48 -10.08 2.33
CA GLY A 86 -16.60 -11.22 2.56
C GLY A 86 -15.48 -11.25 1.52
N TYR A 87 -14.27 -11.63 1.95
CA TYR A 87 -13.12 -11.68 1.06
C TYR A 87 -12.17 -12.83 1.39
N GLN A 88 -11.36 -13.19 0.39
CA GLN A 88 -10.21 -14.08 0.49
C GLN A 88 -8.96 -13.31 0.09
N ILE A 89 -7.81 -13.63 0.67
CA ILE A 89 -6.51 -13.02 0.31
C ILE A 89 -5.55 -14.13 -0.12
N SER A 90 -4.94 -13.96 -1.29
CA SER A 90 -3.81 -14.75 -1.75
C SER A 90 -2.60 -13.83 -1.95
N ILE A 91 -1.54 -14.05 -1.15
CA ILE A 91 -0.27 -13.34 -1.29
C ILE A 91 0.66 -14.18 -2.16
N LEU A 92 1.12 -13.61 -3.27
CA LEU A 92 1.91 -14.28 -4.28
C LEU A 92 3.25 -13.59 -4.45
N LYS A 93 4.31 -14.37 -4.65
CA LYS A 93 5.62 -13.80 -4.97
C LYS A 93 5.62 -13.06 -6.31
N GLN A 94 4.90 -13.59 -7.30
CA GLN A 94 4.71 -12.98 -8.62
C GLN A 94 3.41 -13.50 -9.22
N LEU A 95 2.76 -12.72 -10.09
CA LEU A 95 1.58 -13.15 -10.83
C LEU A 95 2.00 -13.90 -12.11
N GLU A 96 2.20 -15.21 -11.97
CA GLU A 96 2.62 -16.08 -13.08
C GLU A 96 1.43 -16.80 -13.77
N LYS A 97 1.64 -17.28 -15.00
CA LYS A 97 0.66 -18.05 -15.81
C LYS A 97 -0.03 -19.19 -15.03
N ARG A 98 0.70 -19.90 -14.17
CA ARG A 98 0.14 -21.01 -13.36
C ARG A 98 -0.99 -20.57 -12.41
N HIS A 99 -1.00 -19.32 -11.96
CA HIS A 99 -2.04 -18.80 -11.07
C HIS A 99 -3.32 -18.46 -11.83
N PHE A 100 -3.24 -18.18 -13.14
CA PHE A 100 -4.40 -17.78 -13.94
C PHE A 100 -5.42 -18.91 -14.13
N HIS A 101 -4.99 -20.18 -14.06
CA HIS A 101 -5.92 -21.30 -14.03
C HIS A 101 -6.82 -21.27 -12.78
N GLU A 102 -6.23 -21.07 -11.59
CA GLU A 102 -6.98 -20.94 -10.34
C GLU A 102 -7.85 -19.67 -10.33
N ILE A 103 -7.32 -18.56 -10.83
CA ILE A 103 -8.08 -17.30 -10.95
C ILE A 103 -9.31 -17.50 -11.85
N GLN A 104 -9.13 -18.14 -13.00
CA GLN A 104 -10.21 -18.42 -13.94
C GLN A 104 -11.29 -19.32 -13.30
N GLU A 105 -10.88 -20.39 -12.62
CA GLU A 105 -11.79 -21.27 -11.88
C GLU A 105 -12.57 -20.50 -10.79
N ASN A 106 -11.88 -19.67 -9.99
CA ASN A 106 -12.52 -18.86 -8.96
C ASN A 106 -13.53 -17.85 -9.53
N ILE A 107 -13.27 -17.29 -10.71
CA ILE A 107 -14.20 -16.37 -11.37
C ILE A 107 -15.39 -17.14 -11.95
N LEU A 108 -15.17 -18.24 -12.67
CA LEU A 108 -16.22 -18.93 -13.42
C LEU A 108 -17.09 -19.81 -12.54
N GLU A 109 -16.48 -20.55 -11.62
CA GLU A 109 -17.18 -21.54 -10.79
C GLU A 109 -17.62 -20.95 -9.45
N ASN A 110 -16.73 -20.18 -8.80
CA ASN A 110 -17.00 -19.58 -7.49
C ASN A 110 -17.58 -18.17 -7.58
N LYS A 111 -17.69 -17.59 -8.79
CA LYS A 111 -18.20 -16.23 -9.05
C LYS A 111 -17.46 -15.15 -8.25
N HIS A 112 -16.20 -15.39 -7.90
CA HIS A 112 -15.40 -14.43 -7.16
C HIS A 112 -15.14 -13.18 -8.01
N PHE A 113 -15.11 -12.03 -7.35
CA PHE A 113 -14.67 -10.77 -7.96
C PHE A 113 -13.20 -10.52 -7.57
N PRO A 114 -12.25 -10.60 -8.50
CA PRO A 114 -10.84 -10.40 -8.17
C PRO A 114 -10.47 -8.92 -8.04
N ILE A 115 -9.65 -8.60 -7.05
CA ILE A 115 -8.91 -7.33 -6.96
C ILE A 115 -7.42 -7.67 -6.89
N PHE A 116 -6.64 -7.17 -7.84
CA PHE A 116 -5.19 -7.30 -7.88
C PHE A 116 -4.56 -6.03 -7.32
N THR A 117 -3.68 -6.16 -6.34
CA THR A 117 -2.95 -5.02 -5.75
C THR A 117 -1.45 -5.23 -5.87
N ASP A 118 -0.74 -4.18 -6.31
CA ASP A 118 0.74 -4.15 -6.44
C ASP A 118 1.33 -5.10 -7.51
N PHE A 119 0.50 -5.46 -8.50
CA PHE A 119 0.90 -6.18 -9.72
C PHE A 119 -0.27 -6.23 -10.72
N GLY A 120 -0.03 -6.84 -11.88
CA GLY A 120 -1.03 -7.05 -12.93
C GLY A 120 -0.79 -6.20 -14.17
N SER A 121 -0.20 -5.01 -14.03
CA SER A 121 0.10 -4.12 -15.16
C SER A 121 1.07 -4.76 -16.16
N GLY A 122 2.00 -5.59 -15.68
CA GLY A 122 2.94 -6.34 -16.51
C GLY A 122 2.41 -7.66 -17.08
N GLN A 123 1.18 -8.05 -16.74
CA GLN A 123 0.59 -9.35 -17.09
C GLN A 123 -0.69 -9.24 -17.93
N LEU A 124 -0.96 -8.07 -18.55
CA LEU A 124 -2.21 -7.82 -19.28
C LEU A 124 -2.48 -8.83 -20.41
N ASN A 125 -1.44 -9.36 -21.05
CA ASN A 125 -1.56 -10.44 -22.03
C ASN A 125 -2.15 -11.73 -21.43
N LEU A 126 -1.79 -12.07 -20.18
CA LEU A 126 -2.34 -13.24 -19.48
C LEU A 126 -3.81 -13.00 -19.09
N PHE A 127 -4.17 -11.78 -18.70
CA PHE A 127 -5.58 -11.44 -18.47
C PHE A 127 -6.41 -11.62 -19.75
N GLN A 128 -5.91 -11.16 -20.88
CA GLN A 128 -6.56 -11.34 -22.19
C GLN A 128 -6.64 -12.82 -22.61
N GLU A 129 -5.60 -13.63 -22.33
CA GLU A 129 -5.59 -15.06 -22.67
C GLU A 129 -6.58 -15.87 -21.81
N TYR A 130 -6.59 -15.63 -20.50
CA TYR A 130 -7.25 -16.52 -19.54
C TYR A 130 -8.62 -16.03 -19.06
N VAL A 131 -8.79 -14.71 -18.93
CA VAL A 131 -10.01 -14.11 -18.37
C VAL A 131 -10.54 -12.96 -19.25
N PRO A 132 -10.65 -13.13 -20.59
CA PRO A 132 -10.98 -12.05 -21.54
C PRO A 132 -12.35 -11.40 -21.37
N ASN A 133 -13.25 -12.01 -20.59
CA ASN A 133 -14.61 -11.53 -20.38
C ASN A 133 -14.97 -11.45 -18.88
N ALA A 134 -13.96 -11.39 -18.02
CA ALA A 134 -14.17 -11.32 -16.58
C ALA A 134 -14.26 -9.87 -16.07
N SER A 135 -14.98 -9.69 -14.97
CA SER A 135 -14.94 -8.45 -14.18
C SER A 135 -13.90 -8.58 -13.07
N TYR A 136 -12.97 -7.64 -12.99
CA TYR A 136 -11.93 -7.56 -11.96
C TYR A 136 -11.39 -6.13 -11.89
N ILE A 137 -10.58 -5.84 -10.87
CA ILE A 137 -9.87 -4.56 -10.75
C ILE A 137 -8.37 -4.80 -10.57
N ILE A 138 -7.54 -4.03 -11.26
CA ILE A 138 -6.10 -3.94 -11.03
C ILE A 138 -5.80 -2.57 -10.43
N LEU A 139 -5.22 -2.53 -9.23
CA LEU A 139 -4.72 -1.34 -8.53
C LEU A 139 -3.20 -1.48 -8.41
N ASP A 140 -2.48 -0.87 -9.35
CA ASP A 140 -1.06 -1.11 -9.52
C ASP A 140 -0.32 0.15 -9.96
N HIS A 141 0.99 0.18 -9.78
CA HIS A 141 1.87 1.32 -10.07
C HIS A 141 3.08 0.94 -10.95
N HIS A 142 3.26 -0.36 -11.22
CA HIS A 142 4.28 -0.85 -12.13
C HIS A 142 4.04 -0.40 -13.58
N GLN A 143 5.09 -0.48 -14.40
CA GLN A 143 5.00 -0.18 -15.83
C GLN A 143 3.91 -1.01 -16.51
N VAL A 144 3.09 -0.33 -17.32
CA VAL A 144 2.01 -0.97 -18.07
C VAL A 144 2.59 -1.72 -19.26
N LEU A 145 2.18 -2.99 -19.42
CA LEU A 145 2.51 -3.78 -20.60
C LEU A 145 1.91 -3.13 -21.85
N LYS A 146 2.75 -2.92 -22.87
CA LYS A 146 2.39 -2.31 -24.16
C LYS A 146 2.69 -3.25 -25.31
N ASP A 147 1.93 -3.15 -26.39
CA ASP A 147 2.20 -3.83 -27.65
C ASP A 147 3.42 -3.23 -28.38
N GLU A 148 3.77 -3.78 -29.54
CA GLU A 148 4.91 -3.35 -30.35
C GLU A 148 4.80 -1.88 -30.81
N ASP A 149 3.57 -1.37 -30.92
CA ASP A 149 3.25 0.00 -31.31
C ASP A 149 3.20 0.96 -30.10
N GLY A 150 3.37 0.44 -28.88
CA GLY A 150 3.38 1.22 -27.64
C GLY A 150 1.99 1.47 -27.05
N HIS A 151 0.93 0.81 -27.55
CA HIS A 151 -0.40 0.88 -26.97
C HIS A 151 -0.55 -0.07 -25.79
N ALA A 152 -1.24 0.36 -24.73
CA ALA A 152 -1.57 -0.53 -23.63
C ALA A 152 -2.52 -1.64 -24.10
N PHE A 153 -2.30 -2.87 -23.60
CA PHE A 153 -3.22 -3.98 -23.84
C PHE A 153 -4.60 -3.66 -23.24
N ASN A 154 -5.67 -3.97 -23.99
CA ASN A 154 -7.03 -3.87 -23.47
C ASN A 154 -7.31 -4.98 -22.44
N CYS A 155 -7.85 -4.59 -21.29
CA CYS A 155 -8.35 -5.50 -20.26
C CYS A 155 -9.88 -5.49 -20.21
N SER A 156 -10.52 -6.62 -19.89
CA SER A 156 -11.98 -6.68 -19.69
C SER A 156 -12.42 -6.14 -18.33
N GLY A 157 -11.51 -6.20 -17.35
CA GLY A 157 -11.65 -5.55 -16.05
C GLY A 157 -11.29 -4.06 -16.07
N PHE A 158 -11.30 -3.44 -14.90
CA PHE A 158 -10.85 -2.06 -14.73
C PHE A 158 -9.40 -2.01 -14.27
N HIS A 159 -8.54 -1.31 -15.01
CA HIS A 159 -7.14 -1.10 -14.64
C HIS A 159 -6.93 0.35 -14.19
N ALA A 160 -6.64 0.54 -12.90
CA ALA A 160 -6.22 1.82 -12.35
C ALA A 160 -4.70 1.79 -12.15
N ASN A 161 -4.00 2.60 -12.94
CA ASN A 161 -2.55 2.78 -12.86
C ASN A 161 -2.20 4.28 -13.02
N PRO A 162 -1.28 4.82 -12.20
CA PRO A 162 -0.87 6.23 -12.26
C PRO A 162 -0.28 6.64 -13.61
N GLU A 163 0.30 5.70 -14.38
CA GLU A 163 0.87 5.97 -15.70
C GLU A 163 -0.18 6.55 -16.67
N PHE A 164 -1.46 6.17 -16.54
CA PHE A 164 -2.55 6.66 -17.39
C PHE A 164 -2.87 8.13 -17.22
N VAL A 165 -2.40 8.74 -16.13
CA VAL A 165 -2.58 10.17 -15.82
C VAL A 165 -1.23 10.88 -15.67
N GLY A 166 -0.15 10.26 -16.17
CA GLY A 166 1.18 10.88 -16.24
C GLY A 166 1.94 10.96 -14.90
N ILE A 167 1.58 10.14 -13.91
CA ILE A 167 2.24 10.10 -12.60
C ILE A 167 3.32 9.01 -12.59
N ASP A 168 4.51 9.32 -12.08
CA ASP A 168 5.62 8.36 -11.97
C ASP A 168 5.37 7.35 -10.83
N GLY A 169 4.84 6.18 -11.17
CA GLY A 169 4.60 5.08 -10.23
C GLY A 169 5.87 4.58 -9.52
N SER A 170 7.09 4.88 -9.99
CA SER A 170 8.32 4.49 -9.28
C SER A 170 8.69 5.39 -8.10
N LYS A 171 8.02 6.55 -7.94
CA LYS A 171 8.40 7.58 -6.96
C LYS A 171 7.21 8.28 -6.29
N GLU A 172 6.16 8.54 -7.05
CA GLU A 172 5.08 9.43 -6.63
C GLU A 172 3.92 8.69 -5.98
N ILE A 173 3.71 7.41 -6.30
CA ILE A 173 2.71 6.57 -5.62
C ILE A 173 3.08 5.08 -5.71
N SER A 174 2.82 4.35 -4.62
CA SER A 174 3.00 2.89 -4.55
C SER A 174 1.68 2.14 -4.81
N GLY A 175 1.72 0.82 -4.97
CA GLY A 175 0.55 -0.05 -5.02
C GLY A 175 -0.35 0.07 -3.79
N ALA A 176 0.24 0.21 -2.59
CA ALA A 176 -0.52 0.51 -1.38
C ALA A 176 -1.16 1.91 -1.42
N GLY A 177 -0.50 2.90 -2.02
CA GLY A 177 -1.08 4.21 -2.29
C GLY A 177 -2.32 4.13 -3.18
N MET A 178 -2.25 3.39 -4.29
CA MET A 178 -3.39 3.13 -5.17
C MET A 178 -4.55 2.44 -4.44
N ALA A 179 -4.24 1.44 -3.61
CA ALA A 179 -5.23 0.75 -2.76
C ALA A 179 -5.87 1.68 -1.72
N TYR A 180 -5.10 2.59 -1.13
CA TYR A 180 -5.59 3.59 -0.17
C TYR A 180 -6.56 4.57 -0.81
N LEU A 181 -6.22 5.13 -1.97
CA LEU A 181 -7.10 6.06 -2.67
C LEU A 181 -8.42 5.37 -3.04
N PHE A 182 -8.36 4.14 -3.56
CA PHE A 182 -9.55 3.34 -3.83
C PHE A 182 -10.40 3.10 -2.58
N ALA A 183 -9.77 2.74 -1.45
CA ALA A 183 -10.47 2.54 -0.18
C ALA A 183 -11.11 3.83 0.33
N LYS A 184 -10.39 4.97 0.29
CA LYS A 184 -10.89 6.28 0.71
C LYS A 184 -12.10 6.71 -0.12
N GLU A 185 -12.03 6.54 -1.44
CA GLU A 185 -13.15 6.83 -2.35
C GLU A 185 -14.35 5.88 -2.13
N LEU A 186 -14.10 4.61 -1.83
CA LEU A 186 -15.15 3.66 -1.49
C LEU A 186 -15.89 4.07 -0.20
N ASN A 187 -15.16 4.57 0.80
CA ASN A 187 -15.71 5.07 2.04
C ASN A 187 -14.73 6.04 2.71
N ASN A 188 -15.10 7.32 2.85
CA ASN A 188 -14.22 8.35 3.42
C ASN A 188 -13.70 8.04 4.84
N LYS A 189 -14.36 7.17 5.60
CA LYS A 189 -13.86 6.72 6.92
C LYS A 189 -12.56 5.91 6.81
N ASN A 190 -12.18 5.43 5.63
CA ASN A 190 -10.91 4.78 5.39
C ASN A 190 -9.72 5.76 5.41
N ILE A 191 -9.93 7.07 5.59
CA ILE A 191 -8.85 8.03 5.87
C ILE A 191 -7.97 7.61 7.06
N GLU A 192 -8.55 6.89 8.03
CA GLU A 192 -7.83 6.30 9.18
C GLU A 192 -6.71 5.30 8.79
N LEU A 193 -6.75 4.80 7.55
CA LEU A 193 -5.77 3.86 7.00
C LEU A 193 -4.58 4.57 6.35
N SER A 194 -4.57 5.90 6.27
CA SER A 194 -3.56 6.71 5.56
C SER A 194 -2.12 6.51 6.03
N TYR A 195 -1.88 5.96 7.23
CA TYR A 195 -0.53 5.61 7.68
C TYR A 195 0.00 4.31 7.07
N ILE A 196 -0.88 3.40 6.64
CA ILE A 196 -0.54 2.11 6.05
C ILE A 196 0.11 2.23 4.66
N PRO A 197 -0.42 3.01 3.69
CA PRO A 197 0.24 3.18 2.39
C PRO A 197 1.63 3.81 2.50
N ILE A 198 1.88 4.61 3.54
CA ILE A 198 3.22 5.15 3.82
C ILE A 198 4.21 4.03 4.16
N ILE A 199 3.78 2.96 4.82
CA ILE A 199 4.62 1.79 5.09
C ILE A 199 4.96 1.08 3.78
N GLY A 200 3.97 0.91 2.89
CA GLY A 200 4.16 0.33 1.56
C GLY A 200 5.16 1.14 0.73
N ALA A 201 4.94 2.44 0.60
CA ALA A 201 5.83 3.35 -0.13
C ALA A 201 7.27 3.40 0.44
N ILE A 202 7.46 3.23 1.76
CA ILE A 202 8.82 3.08 2.34
C ILE A 202 9.44 1.74 1.95
N GLY A 203 8.63 0.67 2.01
CA GLY A 203 9.04 -0.67 1.60
C GLY A 203 9.51 -0.72 0.14
N ASP A 204 8.82 0.03 -0.70
CA ASP A 204 9.10 0.20 -2.13
C ASP A 204 10.14 1.31 -2.42
N ILE A 205 10.79 1.83 -1.38
CA ILE A 205 11.89 2.79 -1.46
C ILE A 205 11.49 4.13 -2.12
N GLN A 206 10.21 4.50 -2.12
CA GLN A 206 9.72 5.71 -2.79
C GLN A 206 10.01 7.03 -2.03
N ASN A 207 10.48 6.96 -0.79
CA ASN A 207 10.94 8.12 -0.02
C ASN A 207 12.35 8.58 -0.41
N THR A 208 12.59 8.80 -1.72
CA THR A 208 13.90 9.13 -2.28
C THR A 208 14.25 10.62 -2.25
N GLY A 209 13.30 11.48 -1.85
CA GLY A 209 13.52 12.92 -1.76
C GLY A 209 14.55 13.33 -0.70
N LYS A 210 14.84 14.64 -0.64
CA LYS A 210 15.80 15.20 0.31
C LYS A 210 15.37 14.84 1.74
N GLN A 211 16.31 14.34 2.55
CA GLN A 211 16.05 13.87 3.92
C GLN A 211 14.99 12.75 3.99
N LYS A 212 14.92 11.87 2.98
CA LYS A 212 13.93 10.79 2.90
C LYS A 212 12.49 11.29 2.86
N SER A 213 12.27 12.43 2.20
CA SER A 213 10.93 12.95 1.94
C SER A 213 10.25 12.17 0.83
N PHE A 214 8.92 12.17 0.86
CA PHE A 214 8.09 11.79 -0.28
C PHE A 214 7.91 12.97 -1.23
N MET A 215 7.36 12.67 -2.40
CA MET A 215 6.93 13.62 -3.42
C MET A 215 5.61 13.14 -4.03
N GLY A 216 4.94 14.00 -4.80
CA GLY A 216 3.72 13.66 -5.50
C GLY A 216 2.62 13.14 -4.56
N GLU A 217 1.90 12.13 -5.02
CA GLU A 217 0.74 11.60 -4.32
C GLU A 217 1.07 10.99 -2.95
N ASN A 218 2.24 10.37 -2.79
CA ASN A 218 2.72 9.88 -1.49
C ASN A 218 2.84 10.99 -0.45
N GLN A 219 3.20 12.21 -0.86
CA GLN A 219 3.24 13.37 0.04
C GLN A 219 1.84 13.85 0.42
N ALA A 220 0.87 13.78 -0.51
CA ALA A 220 -0.54 14.07 -0.23
C ALA A 220 -1.15 13.04 0.75
N ILE A 221 -0.87 11.75 0.55
CA ILE A 221 -1.28 10.67 1.47
C ILE A 221 -0.64 10.85 2.86
N LEU A 222 0.63 11.26 2.93
CA LEU A 222 1.28 11.55 4.21
C LEU A 222 0.59 12.72 4.92
N LYS A 223 0.08 13.71 4.18
CA LYS A 223 -0.67 14.85 4.73
C LYS A 223 -1.96 14.38 5.39
N ASP A 224 -2.69 13.44 4.78
CA ASP A 224 -3.87 12.82 5.39
C ASP A 224 -3.50 12.20 6.75
N ALA A 225 -2.44 11.39 6.79
CA ALA A 225 -2.01 10.69 8.01
C ALA A 225 -1.54 11.62 9.13
N VAL A 226 -0.85 12.71 8.78
CA VAL A 226 -0.41 13.72 9.75
C VAL A 226 -1.60 14.53 10.27
N SER A 227 -2.54 14.90 9.40
CA SER A 227 -3.72 15.69 9.76
C SER A 227 -4.64 14.93 10.74
N ASP A 228 -4.75 13.61 10.57
CA ASP A 228 -5.49 12.73 11.50
C ASP A 228 -4.65 12.28 12.72
N SER A 229 -3.46 12.84 12.93
CA SER A 229 -2.54 12.50 14.04
C SER A 229 -2.14 11.01 14.08
N LEU A 230 -2.17 10.32 12.94
CA LEU A 230 -1.80 8.91 12.80
C LEU A 230 -0.29 8.74 12.64
N ILE A 231 0.39 9.74 12.06
CA ILE A 231 1.84 9.80 11.93
C ILE A 231 2.38 11.06 12.61
N LEU A 232 3.42 10.89 13.42
CA LEU A 232 4.25 11.98 13.92
C LEU A 232 5.49 12.11 13.05
N LYS A 233 5.72 13.30 12.49
CA LYS A 233 6.94 13.62 11.74
C LYS A 233 8.03 14.06 12.71
N GLU A 234 9.20 13.44 12.59
CA GLU A 234 10.38 13.75 13.41
C GLU A 234 11.63 13.78 12.52
N ILE A 235 12.52 14.75 12.78
CA ILE A 235 13.86 14.75 12.20
C ILE A 235 14.78 14.05 13.20
N ALA A 236 15.19 12.83 12.88
CA ALA A 236 16.07 12.02 13.71
C ALA A 236 17.21 11.42 12.88
N PRO A 237 18.32 11.01 13.51
CA PRO A 237 19.31 10.18 12.83
C PRO A 237 18.64 8.95 12.22
N ALA A 238 18.91 8.67 10.95
CA ALA A 238 18.39 7.50 10.23
C ALA A 238 19.06 6.21 10.75
N ILE A 239 18.72 5.82 11.97
CA ILE A 239 19.23 4.64 12.66
C ILE A 239 18.05 3.83 13.20
N VAL A 240 18.22 2.51 13.32
CA VAL A 240 17.15 1.64 13.80
C VAL A 240 16.76 1.99 15.24
N ARG A 241 15.46 2.23 15.45
CA ARG A 241 14.86 2.62 16.74
C ARG A 241 14.81 1.50 17.78
N SER A 242 14.64 0.26 17.33
CA SER A 242 14.42 -0.91 18.19
C SER A 242 15.69 -1.59 18.70
N LYS A 243 16.86 -1.03 18.39
CA LYS A 243 18.17 -1.58 18.77
C LYS A 243 18.93 -0.56 19.61
N SER A 244 19.97 -1.02 20.30
CA SER A 244 20.82 -0.15 21.10
C SER A 244 21.48 0.91 20.23
N LEU A 245 21.70 2.11 20.77
CA LEU A 245 22.34 3.22 20.04
C LEU A 245 23.67 2.81 19.40
N ALA A 246 24.47 2.01 20.12
CA ALA A 246 25.74 1.52 19.60
C ALA A 246 25.56 0.56 18.42
N PHE A 247 24.57 -0.34 18.48
CA PHE A 247 24.25 -1.22 17.36
C PHE A 247 23.76 -0.43 16.15
N SER A 248 22.79 0.46 16.36
CA SER A 248 22.18 1.21 15.27
C SER A 248 23.20 2.13 14.58
N LEU A 249 24.09 2.78 15.33
CA LEU A 249 25.19 3.55 14.75
C LEU A 249 26.18 2.69 13.96
N ALA A 250 26.52 1.49 14.43
CA ALA A 250 27.50 0.63 13.76
C ALA A 250 26.99 0.07 12.44
N TYR A 251 25.69 -0.26 12.34
CA TYR A 251 25.15 -1.05 11.24
C TYR A 251 24.11 -0.37 10.36
N THR A 252 23.51 0.73 10.81
CA THR A 252 22.31 1.28 10.14
C THR A 252 22.50 2.71 9.62
N LEU A 253 23.62 3.35 9.96
CA LEU A 253 23.98 4.63 9.38
C LEU A 253 24.27 4.49 7.89
N ASN A 254 23.55 5.26 7.08
CA ASN A 254 23.78 5.38 5.64
C ASN A 254 24.98 6.29 5.28
N VAL A 255 25.79 6.66 6.28
CA VAL A 255 27.01 7.46 6.12
C VAL A 255 28.18 6.58 6.54
N ASP A 256 29.20 6.49 5.68
CA ASP A 256 30.41 5.74 6.01
C ASP A 256 31.28 6.50 7.03
N ILE A 257 30.88 6.42 8.29
CA ILE A 257 31.74 6.84 9.40
C ILE A 257 32.78 5.73 9.59
N LYS A 258 33.84 5.76 8.77
CA LYS A 258 34.95 4.77 8.72
C LYS A 258 35.48 4.35 10.09
N LYS A 259 35.33 5.19 11.12
CA LYS A 259 35.79 4.94 12.49
C LYS A 259 34.85 4.08 13.35
N ILE A 260 33.58 3.86 12.97
CA ILE A 260 32.60 3.10 13.77
C ILE A 260 31.81 2.05 12.99
N LYS A 261 31.78 2.12 11.65
CA LYS A 261 31.03 1.20 10.80
C LYS A 261 31.41 -0.27 11.09
N GLY A 262 30.40 -1.11 11.29
CA GLY A 262 30.54 -2.53 11.58
C GLY A 262 31.09 -2.88 12.97
N ASP A 263 31.32 -1.90 13.85
CA ASP A 263 31.95 -2.14 15.17
C ASP A 263 31.17 -1.46 16.31
N ILE A 264 30.34 -2.26 16.97
CA ILE A 264 29.52 -1.83 18.13
C ILE A 264 30.39 -1.26 19.25
N ARG A 265 31.61 -1.79 19.48
CA ARG A 265 32.49 -1.32 20.56
C ARG A 265 33.06 0.06 20.23
N LYS A 266 33.42 0.30 18.97
CA LYS A 266 33.83 1.64 18.50
C LYS A 266 32.66 2.62 18.56
N ALA A 267 31.45 2.21 18.16
CA ALA A 267 30.25 3.03 18.28
C ALA A 267 29.92 3.39 19.74
N ALA A 268 30.01 2.43 20.67
CA ALA A 268 29.81 2.67 22.10
C ALA A 268 30.86 3.64 22.69
N ARG A 269 32.14 3.48 22.30
CA ARG A 269 33.20 4.43 22.69
C ARG A 269 32.97 5.82 22.11
N PHE A 270 32.49 5.91 20.88
CA PHE A 270 32.12 7.17 20.25
C PHE A 270 31.00 7.87 21.03
N LEU A 271 29.90 7.15 21.34
CA LEU A 271 28.80 7.66 22.17
C LEU A 271 29.28 8.18 23.52
N LYS A 272 30.13 7.41 24.21
CA LYS A 272 30.72 7.82 25.50
C LYS A 272 31.57 9.09 25.35
N ARG A 273 32.34 9.22 24.26
CA ARG A 273 33.19 10.39 23.99
C ARG A 273 32.38 11.67 23.76
N ILE A 274 31.16 11.55 23.21
CA ILE A 274 30.23 12.68 23.02
C ILE A 274 29.23 12.82 24.18
N ASN A 275 29.52 12.23 25.33
CA ASN A 275 28.69 12.28 26.55
C ASN A 275 27.27 11.72 26.41
N ILE A 276 27.03 10.79 25.47
CA ILE A 276 25.76 10.06 25.38
C ILE A 276 25.90 8.74 26.15
N LYS A 277 25.15 8.61 27.25
CA LYS A 277 25.04 7.33 28.00
C LYS A 277 24.52 6.24 27.06
N THR A 278 25.16 5.07 27.08
CA THR A 278 24.72 3.88 26.32
C THR A 278 23.76 2.98 27.09
N LYS A 279 23.56 3.26 28.38
CA LYS A 279 22.67 2.52 29.26
C LYS A 279 21.76 3.45 30.05
N THR A 280 20.56 2.99 30.39
CA THR A 280 19.64 3.65 31.31
C THR A 280 20.17 3.54 32.74
N ASP A 281 19.58 4.27 33.69
CA ASP A 281 19.97 4.16 35.10
C ASP A 281 19.64 2.78 35.69
N LEU A 282 18.75 2.01 35.05
CA LEU A 282 18.44 0.60 35.34
C LEU A 282 19.43 -0.39 34.68
N GLY A 283 20.40 0.09 33.91
CA GLY A 283 21.45 -0.73 33.29
C GLY A 283 21.09 -1.36 31.94
N GLU A 284 19.89 -1.08 31.42
CA GLU A 284 19.42 -1.52 30.10
C GLU A 284 20.08 -0.71 28.98
N TYR A 285 20.21 -1.28 27.77
CA TYR A 285 20.79 -0.54 26.65
C TYR A 285 19.84 0.53 26.15
N ARG A 286 20.33 1.77 26.05
CA ARG A 286 19.57 2.87 25.45
C ARG A 286 19.39 2.67 23.96
N THR A 287 18.21 3.02 23.50
CA THR A 287 17.74 3.04 22.12
C THR A 287 17.52 4.48 21.66
N LEU A 288 17.10 4.68 20.40
CA LEU A 288 16.77 6.03 19.91
C LEU A 288 15.57 6.63 20.66
N ALA A 289 14.61 5.80 21.12
CA ALA A 289 13.46 6.28 21.89
C ALA A 289 13.87 6.87 23.26
N ASP A 290 14.99 6.42 23.82
CA ASP A 290 15.53 6.91 25.09
C ASP A 290 16.30 8.23 24.95
N LEU A 291 16.48 8.73 23.72
CA LEU A 291 17.19 9.98 23.43
C LEU A 291 16.29 11.22 23.49
N ASN A 292 15.10 11.15 24.10
CA ASN A 292 14.20 12.30 24.28
C ASN A 292 14.99 13.59 24.55
N ILE A 293 14.99 14.46 23.54
CA ILE A 293 15.46 15.82 23.65
C ILE A 293 14.27 16.55 24.29
N GLY A 294 14.46 17.05 25.51
CA GLY A 294 13.42 17.75 26.29
C GLY A 294 12.80 18.95 25.58
#